data_AF-A0A602MSB7-F1
#
_entry.id   AF-A0A602MSB7-F1
#
_cell.length_a   1.000
_cell.length_b   1.000
_cell.length_c   1.000
_cell.angle_alpha   90.00
_cell.angle_beta   90.00
_cell.angle_gamma   90.00
#
_symmetry.space_group_name_H-M   'P 1'
#
loop_
_entity.id
_entity.type
_entity.pdbx_description
1 polymer ?
#
loop_
_entity_poly.entity_id
_entity_poly.type
_entity_poly.pdbx_seq_one_letter_code
_entity_poly.pdbx_strand_id
1 'polypeptide(L)'
;MKLAKITLLLLGSSVLAGCSVLPYHSDFACKLEDGYGKCISSDDAYTEATTGVDMGHAITEDGVADDPKGSAAKAAATNQAAATTKSDPSYQQYRDRVYQQMAQLVEAPQTPVVRQPTVVRTLILSYSPGLDDQTAYMPRYVFTMLNGPKFVLTDYKLSTDDSAPSFLMGGKG
;
A
#
# COMPACT_ATOMS: atom_id res chain seq x y z
N MET A 1 7.16 59.82 19.96
CA MET A 1 6.52 58.53 20.36
C MET A 1 5.83 57.78 19.22
N LYS A 2 5.28 58.44 18.19
CA LYS A 2 4.64 57.75 17.04
C LYS A 2 5.65 57.07 16.10
N LEU A 3 6.81 57.70 15.82
CA LEU A 3 7.85 57.09 14.98
C LEU A 3 8.43 55.82 15.59
N ALA A 4 8.78 55.81 16.88
CA ALA A 4 9.34 54.63 17.55
C ALA A 4 8.41 53.41 17.53
N LYS A 5 7.09 53.64 17.58
CA LYS A 5 6.08 52.55 17.48
C LYS A 5 6.01 51.98 16.06
N ILE A 6 6.15 52.82 15.04
CA ILE A 6 6.18 52.39 13.63
C ILE A 6 7.47 51.61 13.33
N THR A 7 8.60 52.02 13.90
CA THR A 7 9.88 51.30 13.74
C THR A 7 9.85 49.92 14.40
N LEU A 8 9.22 49.80 15.58
CA LEU A 8 9.04 48.51 16.27
C LEU A 8 8.12 47.55 15.48
N LEU A 9 7.09 48.09 14.82
CA LEU A 9 6.13 47.31 14.04
C LEU A 9 6.73 46.83 12.71
N LEU A 10 7.60 47.63 12.09
CA LEU A 10 8.36 47.22 10.90
C LEU A 10 9.42 46.16 11.22
N LEU A 11 10.15 46.28 12.34
CA LEU A 11 11.11 45.26 12.75
C LEU A 11 10.45 43.92 13.11
N GLY A 12 9.24 43.95 13.69
CA GLY A 12 8.47 42.75 13.98
C GLY A 12 8.00 42.00 12.72
N SER A 13 7.62 42.72 11.66
CA SER A 13 7.19 42.13 10.39
C SER A 13 8.33 41.39 9.66
N SER A 14 9.58 41.81 9.84
CA SER A 14 10.75 41.20 9.19
C SER A 14 11.07 39.80 9.73
N VAL A 15 10.71 39.53 10.99
CA VAL A 15 10.99 38.24 11.66
C VAL A 15 9.97 37.16 11.24
N LEU A 16 8.77 37.55 10.77
CA LEU A 16 7.73 36.60 10.31
C LEU A 16 7.90 36.15 8.84
N ALA A 17 8.83 36.72 8.07
CA ALA A 17 9.14 36.28 6.70
C ALA A 17 10.13 35.09 6.64
N GLY A 18 10.23 34.30 7.72
CA GLY A 18 11.21 33.22 7.89
C GLY A 18 10.94 31.92 7.13
N CYS A 19 10.15 31.92 6.05
CA CYS A 19 9.80 30.69 5.30
C CYS A 19 10.59 30.47 4.00
N SER A 20 11.67 31.22 3.75
CA SER A 20 12.55 30.99 2.58
C SER A 20 14.00 30.67 2.95
N VAL A 21 14.30 30.44 4.23
CA VAL A 21 15.64 30.09 4.75
C VAL A 21 15.63 28.66 5.27
N LEU A 22 15.13 27.74 4.45
CA LEU A 22 15.47 26.33 4.60
C LEU A 22 16.28 25.94 3.37
N PRO A 23 17.61 25.85 3.47
CA PRO A 23 18.49 25.49 2.36
C PRO A 23 18.45 23.97 2.18
N TYR A 24 17.26 23.38 2.00
CA TYR A 24 17.12 21.99 1.58
C TYR A 24 16.99 21.95 0.05
N HIS A 25 17.91 22.59 -0.67
CA HIS A 25 18.19 22.14 -2.03
C HIS A 25 18.97 20.83 -1.89
N SER A 26 18.22 19.73 -1.93
CA SER A 26 18.65 18.41 -2.44
C SER A 26 19.94 17.79 -1.87
N ASP A 27 20.33 18.06 -0.63
CA ASP A 27 21.40 17.28 0.04
C ASP A 27 20.99 15.82 0.33
N PHE A 28 19.73 15.44 0.09
CA PHE A 28 19.25 14.05 0.14
C PHE A 28 19.42 13.29 -1.17
N ALA A 29 19.80 13.97 -2.27
CA ALA A 29 20.22 13.27 -3.47
C ALA A 29 21.63 12.72 -3.24
N CYS A 30 21.83 11.43 -3.48
CA CYS A 30 23.14 10.81 -3.38
C CYS A 30 24.14 11.64 -4.20
N LYS A 31 25.17 12.18 -3.55
CA LYS A 31 26.27 12.92 -4.19
C LYS A 31 27.15 11.94 -4.96
N LEU A 32 26.68 11.48 -6.12
CA LEU A 32 27.49 10.76 -7.09
C LEU A 32 28.24 11.79 -7.94
N GLU A 33 29.49 11.51 -8.32
CA GLU A 33 30.27 12.36 -9.23
C GLU A 33 29.52 12.62 -10.55
N ASP A 34 28.71 11.65 -11.00
CA ASP A 34 27.88 11.72 -12.20
C ASP A 34 26.41 11.92 -11.81
N GLY A 35 26.08 13.17 -11.47
CA GLY A 35 24.78 13.61 -10.94
C GLY A 35 23.56 12.87 -11.53
N TYR A 36 22.60 12.58 -10.64
CA TYR A 36 21.32 11.90 -10.86
C TYR A 36 21.34 10.37 -10.98
N GLY A 37 22.50 9.73 -11.16
CA GLY A 37 22.62 8.27 -11.21
C GLY A 37 22.21 7.67 -12.56
N LYS A 38 21.92 6.37 -12.60
CA LYS A 38 21.58 5.66 -13.84
C LYS A 38 20.24 4.91 -13.77
N CYS A 39 19.50 4.94 -14.86
CA CYS A 39 18.34 4.09 -15.08
C CYS A 39 18.81 2.71 -15.56
N ILE A 40 18.46 1.67 -14.80
CA ILE A 40 18.85 0.28 -15.07
C ILE A 40 17.72 -0.66 -14.63
N SER A 41 17.56 -1.81 -15.30
CA SER A 41 16.59 -2.84 -14.88
C SER A 41 17.13 -3.65 -13.69
N SER A 42 16.27 -4.35 -12.96
CA SER A 42 16.70 -5.15 -11.81
C SER A 42 17.65 -6.29 -12.20
N ASP A 43 17.41 -6.94 -13.34
CA ASP A 43 18.27 -8.00 -13.86
C ASP A 43 19.62 -7.42 -14.33
N ASP A 44 19.60 -6.30 -15.06
CA ASP A 44 20.82 -5.66 -15.55
C ASP A 44 21.67 -5.13 -14.38
N ALA A 45 21.03 -4.58 -13.33
CA ALA A 45 21.71 -4.12 -12.13
C ALA A 45 22.45 -5.26 -11.40
N TYR A 46 21.88 -6.46 -11.41
CA TYR A 46 22.55 -7.65 -10.87
C TYR A 46 23.76 -8.05 -11.72
N THR A 47 23.62 -8.03 -13.05
CA THR A 47 24.73 -8.36 -13.95
C THR A 47 25.86 -7.34 -13.86
N GLU A 48 25.56 -6.06 -13.79
CA GLU A 48 26.53 -5.00 -13.58
C GLU A 48 27.26 -5.19 -12.24
N ALA A 49 26.53 -5.47 -11.15
CA ALA A 49 27.14 -5.66 -9.83
C ALA A 49 28.09 -6.87 -9.80
N THR A 50 27.84 -7.90 -10.61
CA THR A 50 28.65 -9.13 -10.64
C THR A 50 29.78 -9.10 -11.66
N THR A 51 29.64 -8.34 -12.74
CA THR A 51 30.61 -8.28 -13.84
C THR A 51 31.41 -6.98 -13.89
N GLY A 52 30.93 -5.92 -13.23
CA GLY A 52 31.50 -4.58 -13.27
C GLY A 52 31.29 -3.85 -14.61
N VAL A 53 30.54 -4.43 -15.54
CA VAL A 53 30.23 -3.81 -16.84
C VAL A 53 29.04 -2.89 -16.66
N ASP A 54 29.18 -1.61 -17.05
CA ASP A 54 28.10 -0.63 -16.96
C ASP A 54 26.97 -0.98 -17.94
N MET A 55 25.78 -1.24 -17.40
CA MET A 55 24.59 -1.66 -18.16
C MET A 55 23.46 -0.63 -18.07
N GLY A 56 23.66 0.47 -17.34
CA GLY A 56 22.64 1.49 -17.13
C GLY A 56 22.79 2.69 -18.05
N HIS A 57 21.73 3.49 -18.09
CA HIS A 57 21.68 4.74 -18.83
C HIS A 57 21.81 5.93 -17.88
N ALA A 58 22.80 6.80 -18.10
CA ALA A 58 23.02 7.97 -17.26
C ALA A 58 21.81 8.94 -17.30
N ILE A 59 21.43 9.45 -16.13
CA ILE A 59 20.40 10.47 -15.98
C ILE A 59 21.11 11.83 -16.04
N THR A 60 20.75 12.66 -17.01
CA THR A 60 21.23 14.06 -17.11
C THR A 60 20.11 15.03 -16.72
N GLU A 61 20.43 16.33 -16.63
CA GLU A 61 19.42 17.37 -16.35
C GLU A 61 18.28 17.38 -17.40
N ASP A 62 18.58 16.99 -18.63
CA ASP A 62 17.64 16.94 -19.76
C ASP A 62 16.88 15.61 -19.87
N GLY A 63 17.15 14.63 -18.99
CA GLY A 63 16.51 13.31 -18.97
C GLY A 63 17.50 12.15 -19.08
N VAL A 64 16.97 10.94 -19.34
CA VAL A 64 17.80 9.73 -19.46
C VAL A 64 18.45 9.69 -20.84
N ALA A 65 19.78 9.58 -20.88
CA ALA A 65 20.52 9.38 -22.13
C ALA A 65 20.11 8.06 -22.80
N ASP A 66 19.78 8.07 -24.09
CA ASP A 66 19.36 6.90 -24.85
C ASP A 66 18.17 6.13 -24.25
N ASP A 67 17.19 6.84 -23.67
CA ASP A 67 16.01 6.22 -23.08
C ASP A 67 15.32 5.25 -24.07
N PRO A 68 15.33 3.94 -23.80
CA PRO A 68 14.64 2.97 -24.65
C PRO A 68 13.13 3.25 -24.70
N LYS A 69 12.55 3.89 -23.68
CA LYS A 69 11.14 4.33 -23.69
C LYS A 69 10.92 5.56 -24.55
N GLY A 70 11.89 6.48 -24.66
CA GLY A 70 11.82 7.63 -25.57
C GLY A 70 11.87 7.18 -27.04
N SER A 71 12.73 6.21 -27.34
CA SER A 71 12.84 5.58 -28.66
C SER A 71 11.60 4.71 -28.99
N ALA A 72 11.10 3.95 -28.01
CA ALA A 72 9.88 3.15 -28.16
C ALA A 72 8.62 4.02 -28.26
N ALA A 73 8.51 5.15 -27.56
CA ALA A 73 7.38 6.08 -27.67
C ALA A 73 7.34 6.74 -29.06
N LYS A 74 8.51 7.08 -29.61
CA LYS A 74 8.64 7.65 -30.97
C LYS A 74 8.36 6.59 -32.05
N ALA A 75 8.78 5.34 -31.85
CA ALA A 75 8.46 4.21 -32.72
C ALA A 75 7.00 3.71 -32.56
N ALA A 76 6.42 3.83 -31.38
CA ALA A 76 5.03 3.51 -31.08
C ALA A 76 4.08 4.58 -31.63
N ALA A 77 4.46 5.87 -31.67
CA ALA A 77 3.69 6.90 -32.37
C ALA A 77 3.47 6.56 -33.86
N THR A 78 4.45 5.89 -34.49
CA THR A 78 4.34 5.42 -35.88
C THR A 78 3.56 4.10 -36.02
N ASN A 79 3.45 3.30 -34.95
CA ASN A 79 2.83 1.96 -34.96
C ASN A 79 1.62 1.82 -34.01
N GLN A 80 1.05 2.93 -33.55
CA GLN A 80 -0.09 3.01 -32.61
C GLN A 80 -1.41 2.47 -33.19
N ALA A 81 -1.41 1.95 -34.42
CA ALA A 81 -2.57 1.26 -35.00
C ALA A 81 -2.63 -0.25 -34.69
N ALA A 82 -1.56 -0.90 -34.19
CA ALA A 82 -1.47 -2.36 -34.32
C ALA A 82 -1.23 -3.20 -33.05
N ALA A 83 -0.93 -2.64 -31.88
CA ALA A 83 -0.57 -3.48 -30.72
C ALA A 83 -1.04 -2.94 -29.37
N THR A 84 -2.33 -2.67 -29.24
CA THR A 84 -2.99 -2.76 -27.93
C THR A 84 -3.32 -4.23 -27.72
N THR A 85 -2.55 -4.93 -26.87
CA THR A 85 -3.03 -6.17 -26.27
C THR A 85 -4.39 -5.85 -25.65
N LYS A 86 -5.45 -6.39 -26.26
CA LYS A 86 -6.84 -6.16 -25.87
C LYS A 86 -7.06 -6.75 -24.48
N SER A 87 -6.70 -6.01 -23.44
CA SER A 87 -7.26 -6.24 -22.12
C SER A 87 -8.77 -6.13 -22.26
N ASP A 88 -9.49 -7.13 -21.75
CA ASP A 88 -10.94 -7.13 -21.77
C ASP A 88 -11.46 -5.78 -21.23
N PRO A 89 -12.30 -5.05 -21.98
CA PRO A 89 -12.82 -3.75 -21.54
C PRO A 89 -13.48 -3.82 -20.15
N SER A 90 -14.04 -4.98 -19.78
CA SER A 90 -14.61 -5.19 -18.45
C SER A 90 -13.56 -5.19 -17.33
N TYR A 91 -12.38 -5.76 -17.59
CA TYR A 91 -11.29 -5.81 -16.62
C TYR A 91 -10.67 -4.43 -16.40
N GLN A 92 -10.53 -3.62 -17.46
CA GLN A 92 -10.03 -2.25 -17.31
C GLN A 92 -10.99 -1.39 -16.50
N GLN A 93 -12.29 -1.47 -16.77
CA GLN A 93 -13.31 -0.76 -15.98
C GLN A 93 -13.29 -1.16 -14.49
N TYR A 94 -13.06 -2.44 -14.19
CA TYR A 94 -12.89 -2.90 -12.80
C TYR A 94 -11.67 -2.26 -12.15
N ARG A 95 -10.51 -2.26 -12.82
CA ARG A 95 -9.27 -1.66 -12.29
C ARG A 95 -9.43 -0.17 -12.03
N ASP A 96 -10.02 0.55 -12.97
CA ASP A 96 -10.24 1.99 -12.84
C ASP A 96 -11.11 2.32 -11.63
N ARG A 97 -12.18 1.55 -11.38
CA ARG A 97 -13.03 1.71 -10.18
C ARG A 97 -12.28 1.42 -8.88
N VAL A 98 -11.45 0.38 -8.86
CA VAL A 98 -10.64 0.04 -7.67
C VAL A 98 -9.65 1.17 -7.38
N TYR A 99 -8.94 1.68 -8.40
CA TYR A 99 -8.00 2.77 -8.21
C TYR A 99 -8.68 4.07 -7.81
N GLN A 100 -9.84 4.38 -8.38
CA GLN A 100 -10.61 5.55 -7.99
C GLN A 100 -11.06 5.46 -6.53
N GLN A 101 -11.54 4.28 -6.09
CA GLN A 101 -11.88 4.06 -4.69
C GLN A 101 -10.67 4.19 -3.76
N MET A 102 -9.51 3.66 -4.17
CA MET A 102 -8.28 3.80 -3.38
C MET A 102 -7.79 5.25 -3.32
N ALA A 103 -7.84 6.00 -4.42
CA ALA A 103 -7.47 7.41 -4.46
C ALA A 103 -8.36 8.25 -3.54
N GLN A 104 -9.66 7.97 -3.52
CA GLN A 104 -10.61 8.63 -2.61
C GLN A 104 -10.28 8.35 -1.13
N LEU A 105 -9.86 7.13 -0.79
CA LEU A 105 -9.45 6.77 0.57
C LEU A 105 -8.12 7.43 0.98
N VAL A 106 -7.25 7.73 0.03
CA VAL A 106 -5.99 8.46 0.29
C VAL A 106 -6.25 9.95 0.50
N GLU A 107 -7.14 10.55 -0.29
CA GLU A 107 -7.48 11.98 -0.22
C GLU A 107 -8.33 12.32 1.00
N ALA A 108 -9.26 11.43 1.38
CA ALA A 108 -10.11 11.57 2.58
C ALA A 108 -9.98 10.33 3.47
N PRO A 109 -8.92 10.25 4.32
CA PRO A 109 -8.66 9.08 5.13
C PRO A 109 -9.79 8.85 6.14
N GLN A 110 -10.53 7.76 5.97
CA GLN A 110 -11.54 7.30 6.93
C GLN A 110 -10.88 6.42 7.99
N THR A 111 -11.20 6.66 9.26
CA THR A 111 -10.67 5.86 10.37
C THR A 111 -11.29 4.46 10.35
N PRO A 112 -10.50 3.39 10.22
CA PRO A 112 -11.04 2.03 10.26
C PRO A 112 -11.51 1.67 11.66
N VAL A 113 -12.62 0.95 11.75
CA VAL A 113 -13.11 0.37 13.00
C VAL A 113 -12.71 -1.10 13.12
N VAL A 114 -12.50 -1.56 14.35
CA VAL A 114 -12.15 -2.97 14.64
C VAL A 114 -13.42 -3.79 14.69
N ARG A 115 -13.56 -4.78 13.81
CA ARG A 115 -14.61 -5.79 13.93
C ARG A 115 -14.22 -6.83 14.98
N GLN A 116 -15.17 -7.22 15.80
CA GLN A 116 -15.04 -8.34 16.73
C GLN A 116 -14.82 -9.66 15.99
N PRO A 117 -14.06 -10.60 16.57
CA PRO A 117 -13.85 -11.92 15.98
C PRO A 117 -15.12 -12.77 16.05
N THR A 118 -15.34 -13.57 15.01
CA THR A 118 -16.43 -14.55 14.97
C THR A 118 -15.99 -15.80 15.72
N VAL A 119 -16.69 -16.13 16.82
CA VAL A 119 -16.37 -17.27 17.69
C VAL A 119 -17.47 -18.32 17.66
N VAL A 120 -17.09 -19.59 17.52
CA VAL A 120 -18.00 -20.73 17.69
C VAL A 120 -17.76 -21.33 19.06
N ARG A 121 -18.84 -21.51 19.81
CA ARG A 121 -18.84 -22.15 21.13
C ARG A 121 -19.33 -23.59 20.99
N THR A 122 -18.42 -24.54 21.14
CA THR A 122 -18.75 -25.97 21.15
C THR A 122 -18.86 -26.48 22.59
N LEU A 123 -20.00 -27.06 22.94
CA LEU A 123 -20.18 -27.77 24.21
C LEU A 123 -19.73 -29.21 24.05
N ILE A 124 -18.67 -29.59 24.76
CA ILE A 124 -18.27 -30.98 24.90
C ILE A 124 -18.94 -31.49 26.19
N LEU A 125 -19.84 -32.46 26.05
CA LEU A 125 -20.49 -33.13 27.18
C LEU A 125 -19.51 -34.03 27.93
N SER A 126 -19.87 -34.45 29.13
CA SER A 126 -19.07 -35.42 29.89
C SER A 126 -18.96 -36.75 29.14
N TYR A 127 -17.74 -37.28 29.05
CA TYR A 127 -17.47 -38.56 28.39
C TYR A 127 -16.27 -39.25 29.03
N SER A 128 -16.24 -40.58 28.95
CA SER A 128 -15.03 -41.36 29.20
C SER A 128 -14.35 -41.68 27.86
N PRO A 129 -13.03 -41.46 27.74
CA PRO A 129 -12.32 -41.83 26.52
C PRO A 129 -12.27 -43.36 26.41
N GLY A 130 -12.66 -43.91 25.26
CA GLY A 130 -12.42 -45.32 24.93
C GLY A 130 -13.13 -46.36 25.80
N LEU A 131 -14.26 -46.02 26.44
CA LEU A 131 -14.99 -46.90 27.39
C LEU A 131 -14.14 -47.32 28.62
N ASP A 132 -13.16 -46.50 29.01
CA ASP A 132 -12.50 -46.65 30.31
C ASP A 132 -13.41 -46.15 31.44
N ASP A 133 -13.68 -46.98 32.44
CA ASP A 133 -14.48 -46.61 33.61
C ASP A 133 -13.70 -45.79 34.66
N GLN A 134 -12.37 -45.70 34.53
CA GLN A 134 -11.52 -45.02 35.51
C GLN A 134 -11.33 -43.53 35.24
N THR A 135 -11.63 -43.06 34.02
CA THR A 135 -11.39 -41.67 33.61
C THR A 135 -12.64 -41.07 32.98
N ALA A 136 -13.18 -40.01 33.57
CA ALA A 136 -14.29 -39.24 33.01
C ALA A 136 -13.91 -37.75 32.90
N TYR A 137 -14.11 -37.17 31.72
CA TYR A 137 -13.94 -35.74 31.50
C TYR A 137 -15.22 -35.00 31.87
N MET A 138 -15.08 -33.88 32.57
CA MET A 138 -16.19 -32.98 32.85
C MET A 138 -16.65 -32.24 31.58
N PRO A 139 -17.91 -31.79 31.52
CA PRO A 139 -18.36 -30.94 30.43
C PRO A 139 -17.55 -29.65 30.35
N ARG A 140 -17.17 -29.24 29.14
CA ARG A 140 -16.41 -28.00 28.92
C ARG A 140 -16.81 -27.31 27.62
N TYR A 141 -16.69 -25.99 27.62
CA TYR A 141 -16.80 -25.19 26.40
C TYR A 141 -15.45 -25.06 25.74
N VAL A 142 -15.43 -25.25 24.42
CA VAL A 142 -14.29 -24.92 23.57
C VAL A 142 -14.72 -23.78 22.65
N PHE A 143 -13.96 -22.68 22.68
CA PHE A 143 -14.19 -21.52 21.82
C PHE A 143 -13.20 -21.58 20.65
N THR A 144 -13.72 -21.68 19.44
CA THR A 144 -12.91 -21.66 18.22
C THR A 144 -13.14 -20.33 17.50
N MET A 145 -12.05 -19.58 17.28
CA MET A 145 -12.09 -18.36 16.49
C MET A 145 -12.12 -18.74 15.00
N LEU A 146 -13.21 -18.45 14.30
CA LEU A 146 -13.33 -18.68 12.86
C LEU A 146 -12.64 -17.59 12.05
N ASN A 147 -12.90 -16.33 12.44
CA ASN A 147 -12.28 -15.16 11.87
C ASN A 147 -11.70 -14.32 12.99
N GLY A 148 -10.42 -13.98 12.89
CA GLY A 148 -9.76 -13.06 13.81
C GLY A 148 -10.31 -11.63 13.68
N PRO A 149 -9.95 -10.74 14.61
CA PRO A 149 -10.33 -9.33 14.53
C PRO A 149 -9.72 -8.71 13.26
N LYS A 150 -10.52 -7.92 12.53
CA LYS A 150 -10.10 -7.26 11.28
C LYS A 150 -10.52 -5.80 11.32
N PHE A 151 -9.66 -4.94 10.82
CA PHE A 151 -10.00 -3.54 10.56
C PHE A 151 -10.91 -3.45 9.34
N VAL A 152 -12.02 -2.73 9.47
CA VAL A 152 -12.92 -2.44 8.36
C VAL A 152 -13.17 -0.95 8.22
N LEU A 153 -13.18 -0.50 6.96
CA LEU A 153 -13.32 0.91 6.60
C LEU A 153 -14.78 1.34 6.42
N THR A 154 -15.72 0.40 6.30
CA THR A 154 -17.12 0.69 5.98
C THR A 154 -18.08 -0.05 6.91
N ASP A 155 -19.13 0.65 7.34
CA ASP A 155 -20.16 0.12 8.24
C ASP A 155 -20.91 -1.08 7.67
N TYR A 156 -21.08 -1.13 6.34
CA TYR A 156 -21.70 -2.27 5.68
C TYR A 156 -20.99 -3.59 5.98
N LYS A 157 -19.66 -3.59 6.04
CA LYS A 157 -18.92 -4.80 6.40
C LYS A 157 -18.99 -5.10 7.89
N LEU A 158 -19.36 -4.15 8.75
CA LEU A 158 -19.55 -4.38 10.18
C LEU A 158 -20.84 -5.18 10.45
N SER A 159 -21.89 -4.97 9.66
CA SER A 159 -23.21 -5.60 9.83
C SER A 159 -23.39 -6.94 9.12
N THR A 160 -22.47 -7.33 8.23
CA THR A 160 -22.54 -8.63 7.56
C THR A 160 -21.95 -9.72 8.45
N ASP A 161 -22.77 -10.68 8.85
CA ASP A 161 -22.29 -11.86 9.57
C ASP A 161 -21.46 -12.75 8.65
N ASP A 162 -20.29 -13.17 9.13
CA ASP A 162 -19.51 -14.21 8.45
C ASP A 162 -20.31 -15.51 8.48
N SER A 163 -20.54 -16.11 7.31
CA SER A 163 -21.21 -17.40 7.23
C SER A 163 -20.34 -18.46 7.94
N ALA A 164 -20.91 -19.12 8.95
CA ALA A 164 -20.23 -20.24 9.60
C ALA A 164 -19.96 -21.33 8.55
N PRO A 165 -18.77 -21.95 8.55
CA PRO A 165 -18.46 -23.00 7.59
C PRO A 165 -19.44 -24.17 7.75
N SER A 166 -19.89 -24.74 6.63
CA SER A 166 -20.98 -25.73 6.56
C SER A 166 -20.76 -26.96 7.43
N PHE A 167 -19.51 -27.37 7.65
CA PHE A 167 -19.17 -28.50 8.51
C PHE A 167 -19.54 -28.30 9.99
N LEU A 168 -19.63 -27.04 10.46
CA LEU A 168 -20.07 -26.72 11.82
C LEU A 168 -21.60 -26.65 11.95
N MET A 169 -22.30 -26.48 10.84
CA MET A 169 -23.76 -26.36 10.75
C MET A 169 -24.44 -27.70 10.41
N GLY A 170 -23.69 -28.81 10.39
CA GLY A 170 -24.21 -30.13 10.05
C GLY A 170 -24.58 -30.30 8.57
N GLY A 171 -24.11 -29.40 7.70
CA GLY A 171 -24.30 -29.52 6.26
C GLY A 171 -23.43 -30.64 5.71
N LYS A 172 -24.04 -31.63 5.04
CA LYS A 172 -23.30 -32.58 4.20
C LYS A 172 -22.56 -31.78 3.12
N GLY A 173 -21.25 -32.00 3.01
CA GLY A 173 -20.40 -31.41 1.97
C GLY A 173 -20.82 -31.83 0.57
#